data_AF-A0A9P5TWY1-F1
#
_entry.id   AF-A0A9P5TWY1-F1
#
_cell.length_a   1.000
_cell.length_b   1.000
_cell.length_c   1.000
_cell.angle_alpha   90.00
_cell.angle_beta   90.00
_cell.angle_gamma   90.00
#
_symmetry.space_group_name_H-M   'P 1'
#
loop_
_entity.id
_entity.type
_entity.pdbx_description
1 polymer ?
#
loop_
_entity_poly.entity_id
_entity_poly.type
_entity_poly.pdbx_seq_one_letter_code
_entity_poly.pdbx_strand_id
1 'polypeptide(L)'
;MKKAALGCFGLESRFSRWFFRRVRILSPKLQLDSQKQPLLSTALGHPCWLSDLHLVLANLPGSPSLPELHYLRGDPKRRVSAVIDTIRRLVNADLQSKVDGWSRLALLRGRREPQKEGPSTSPVRCLRHYLTRVTAASHRTSLTRLLCGDTTPVTFRASPASRGPLPDVEWHRKKCRSCDRHIETPEHILLQCDLGGDPEIVAARALFLDAMSLHFPLPRDRDPGG
;
A
#
# COMPACT_ATOMS: atom_id res chain seq x y z
N MET A 1 -10.32 5.22 35.93
CA MET A 1 -10.81 4.45 34.75
C MET A 1 -11.74 5.34 33.93
N LYS A 2 -11.24 5.99 32.86
CA LYS A 2 -12.06 6.82 31.96
C LYS A 2 -11.91 6.29 30.53
N LYS A 3 -13.02 5.82 29.95
CA LYS A 3 -13.13 5.48 28.52
C LYS A 3 -13.15 6.78 27.74
N ALA A 4 -12.11 7.07 26.98
CA ALA A 4 -12.09 8.14 25.98
C ALA A 4 -12.29 7.51 24.60
N ALA A 5 -13.38 7.92 23.94
CA ALA A 5 -13.75 7.53 22.60
C ALA A 5 -12.71 8.03 21.59
N LEU A 6 -12.10 7.09 20.85
CA LEU A 6 -11.22 7.39 19.71
C LEU A 6 -12.08 7.66 18.48
N GLY A 7 -12.29 8.94 18.19
CA GLY A 7 -12.78 9.42 16.89
C GLY A 7 -11.76 9.11 15.79
N CYS A 8 -12.07 8.13 14.95
CA CYS A 8 -11.23 7.66 13.85
C CYS A 8 -11.45 8.46 12.55
N PHE A 9 -10.62 9.49 12.31
CA PHE A 9 -10.31 10.02 10.98
C PHE A 9 -9.14 9.21 10.40
N GLY A 10 -9.08 8.79 9.13
CA GLY A 10 -9.82 9.22 7.96
C GLY A 10 -8.82 9.34 6.81
N LEU A 11 -8.66 8.28 6.02
CA LEU A 11 -8.13 8.26 4.64
C LEU A 11 -8.16 6.85 4.03
N GLU A 12 -8.25 5.79 4.84
CA GLU A 12 -8.68 4.44 4.38
C GLU A 12 -10.21 4.28 4.28
N SER A 13 -10.98 5.38 4.42
CA SER A 13 -12.36 5.30 4.90
C SER A 13 -13.46 5.41 3.86
N ARG A 14 -13.17 5.66 2.58
CA ARG A 14 -14.25 5.80 1.58
C ARG A 14 -14.44 4.53 0.78
N PHE A 15 -13.43 4.02 0.08
CA PHE A 15 -13.60 2.82 -0.74
C PHE A 15 -13.75 1.53 0.09
N SER A 16 -12.88 1.29 1.08
CA SER A 16 -12.98 0.09 1.92
C SER A 16 -14.20 0.10 2.85
N ARG A 17 -14.58 1.26 3.45
CA ARG A 17 -15.85 1.32 4.19
C ARG A 17 -17.05 1.26 3.25
N TRP A 18 -17.01 1.84 2.04
CA TRP A 18 -18.11 1.71 1.07
C TRP A 18 -18.27 0.26 0.60
N PHE A 19 -17.18 -0.41 0.24
CA PHE A 19 -17.14 -1.82 -0.18
C PHE A 19 -17.60 -2.76 0.94
N PHE A 20 -17.01 -2.69 2.14
CA PHE A 20 -17.42 -3.55 3.25
C PHE A 20 -18.79 -3.19 3.82
N ARG A 21 -19.24 -1.93 3.77
CA ARG A 21 -20.59 -1.55 4.21
C ARG A 21 -21.64 -2.00 3.20
N ARG A 22 -21.41 -1.92 1.88
CA ARG A 22 -22.33 -2.52 0.87
C ARG A 22 -22.31 -4.05 0.90
N VAL A 23 -21.13 -4.69 0.94
CA VAL A 23 -21.03 -6.16 0.98
C VAL A 23 -21.63 -6.75 2.26
N ARG A 24 -21.52 -6.08 3.40
CA ARG A 24 -22.10 -6.53 4.69
C ARG A 24 -23.57 -6.18 4.86
N ILE A 25 -24.07 -5.10 4.23
CA ILE A 25 -25.51 -4.79 4.15
C ILE A 25 -26.24 -5.81 3.26
N LEU A 26 -25.56 -6.44 2.31
CA LEU A 26 -26.14 -7.48 1.46
C LEU A 26 -26.30 -8.85 2.17
N SER A 27 -25.60 -9.11 3.29
CA SER A 27 -25.64 -10.44 3.93
C SER A 27 -26.97 -10.84 4.59
N PRO A 28 -27.75 -9.97 5.27
CA PRO A 28 -29.01 -10.41 5.87
C PRO A 28 -30.23 -10.27 4.95
N LYS A 29 -30.15 -9.46 3.87
CA LYS A 29 -31.27 -9.24 2.93
C LYS A 29 -31.25 -10.18 1.71
N LEU A 30 -30.23 -11.01 1.57
CA LEU A 30 -30.16 -12.05 0.53
C LEU A 30 -30.95 -13.32 0.90
N GLN A 31 -31.62 -13.35 2.07
CA GLN A 31 -32.53 -14.42 2.44
C GLN A 31 -33.95 -14.09 1.98
N LEU A 32 -34.34 -14.81 0.92
CA LEU A 32 -35.65 -15.39 0.61
C LEU A 32 -36.54 -14.86 -0.52
N ASP A 33 -36.37 -13.65 -1.07
CA ASP A 33 -37.26 -13.24 -2.19
C ASP A 33 -36.51 -12.97 -3.51
N SER A 34 -36.78 -13.86 -4.46
CA SER A 34 -36.58 -13.74 -5.92
C SER A 34 -35.15 -13.90 -6.49
N GLN A 35 -34.70 -15.15 -6.57
CA GLN A 35 -33.55 -15.56 -7.40
C GLN A 35 -33.70 -15.27 -8.91
N LYS A 36 -34.90 -14.87 -9.40
CA LYS A 36 -35.15 -14.61 -10.84
C LYS A 36 -35.00 -13.14 -11.25
N GLN A 37 -35.16 -12.18 -10.34
CA GLN A 37 -35.20 -10.75 -10.66
C GLN A 37 -33.86 -10.11 -11.13
N PRO A 38 -32.68 -10.43 -10.57
CA PRO A 38 -31.45 -9.73 -10.95
C PRO A 38 -30.93 -10.10 -12.34
N LEU A 39 -31.12 -11.36 -12.76
CA LEU A 39 -30.70 -11.86 -14.07
C LEU A 39 -31.50 -11.21 -15.20
N LEU A 40 -32.83 -11.18 -15.06
CA LEU A 40 -33.73 -10.50 -15.98
C LEU A 40 -33.44 -9.00 -16.03
N SER A 41 -33.25 -8.36 -14.88
CA SER A 41 -32.88 -6.93 -14.80
C SER A 41 -31.57 -6.63 -15.53
N THR A 42 -30.57 -7.50 -15.41
CA THR A 42 -29.27 -7.30 -16.08
C THR A 42 -29.41 -7.47 -17.60
N ALA A 43 -30.14 -8.49 -18.06
CA ALA A 43 -30.39 -8.72 -19.49
C ALA A 43 -31.20 -7.58 -20.15
N LEU A 44 -32.06 -6.92 -19.38
CA LEU A 44 -32.85 -5.76 -19.80
C LEU A 44 -32.11 -4.41 -19.63
N GLY A 45 -30.84 -4.43 -19.20
CA GLY A 45 -30.04 -3.21 -19.01
C GLY A 45 -30.46 -2.34 -17.81
N HIS A 46 -31.31 -2.86 -16.92
CA HIS A 46 -31.74 -2.15 -15.73
C HIS A 46 -30.71 -2.23 -14.60
N PRO A 47 -30.46 -1.12 -13.87
CA PRO A 47 -29.49 -1.09 -12.78
C PRO A 47 -29.91 -2.04 -11.65
N CYS A 48 -29.02 -2.96 -11.29
CA CYS A 48 -29.19 -3.86 -10.17
C CYS A 48 -27.86 -4.10 -9.43
N TRP A 49 -27.89 -4.74 -8.27
CA TRP A 49 -26.67 -5.03 -7.51
C TRP A 49 -25.67 -5.89 -8.29
N LEU A 50 -26.15 -6.75 -9.20
CA LEU A 50 -25.32 -7.61 -10.03
C LEU A 50 -24.60 -6.81 -11.13
N SER A 51 -25.30 -5.88 -11.78
CA SER A 51 -24.67 -4.96 -12.75
C SER A 51 -23.65 -4.05 -12.07
N ASP A 52 -23.94 -3.57 -10.85
CA ASP A 52 -22.97 -2.82 -10.03
C ASP A 52 -21.70 -3.64 -9.78
N LEU A 53 -21.82 -4.94 -9.48
CA LEU A 53 -20.66 -5.81 -9.29
C LEU A 53 -19.88 -6.02 -10.58
N HIS A 54 -20.55 -6.24 -11.72
CA HIS A 54 -19.87 -6.34 -13.02
C HIS A 54 -19.09 -5.05 -13.33
N LEU A 55 -19.70 -3.88 -13.09
CA LEU A 55 -19.02 -2.59 -13.26
C LEU A 55 -17.80 -2.46 -12.36
N VAL A 56 -17.92 -2.80 -11.07
CA VAL A 56 -16.79 -2.75 -10.13
C VAL A 56 -15.66 -3.67 -10.61
N LEU A 57 -16.00 -4.91 -10.99
CA LEU A 57 -15.01 -5.91 -11.41
C LEU A 57 -14.31 -5.56 -12.72
N ALA A 58 -15.03 -4.96 -13.68
CA ALA A 58 -14.44 -4.47 -14.92
C ALA A 58 -13.36 -3.41 -14.68
N ASN A 59 -13.52 -2.61 -13.61
CA ASN A 59 -12.58 -1.56 -13.22
C ASN A 59 -11.45 -2.04 -12.28
N LEU A 60 -11.44 -3.33 -11.90
CA LEU A 60 -10.34 -3.90 -11.13
C LEU A 60 -9.18 -4.35 -12.04
N PRO A 61 -7.94 -4.36 -11.52
CA PRO A 61 -6.81 -4.87 -12.27
C PRO A 61 -7.03 -6.33 -12.70
N GLY A 62 -6.76 -6.61 -13.98
CA GLY A 62 -6.99 -7.92 -14.60
C GLY A 62 -8.45 -8.22 -14.93
N SER A 63 -9.37 -7.27 -14.72
CA SER A 63 -10.79 -7.34 -15.06
C SER A 63 -11.44 -8.70 -14.77
N PRO A 64 -11.40 -9.19 -13.51
CA PRO A 64 -11.96 -10.48 -13.15
C PRO A 64 -13.45 -10.56 -13.51
N SER A 65 -13.91 -11.65 -14.12
CA SER A 65 -15.32 -11.85 -14.40
C SER A 65 -16.04 -12.55 -13.24
N LEU A 66 -17.34 -12.28 -13.09
CA LEU A 66 -18.17 -13.12 -12.22
C LEU A 66 -18.38 -14.49 -12.88
N PRO A 67 -18.28 -15.59 -12.11
CA PRO A 67 -18.74 -16.87 -12.61
C PRO A 67 -20.25 -16.80 -12.86
N GLU A 68 -20.72 -17.56 -13.86
CA GLU A 68 -22.14 -17.64 -14.16
C GLU A 68 -22.94 -18.13 -12.93
N LEU A 69 -24.13 -17.59 -12.68
CA LEU A 69 -24.85 -17.87 -11.43
C LEU A 69 -25.17 -19.35 -11.22
N HIS A 70 -25.28 -20.14 -12.29
CA HIS A 70 -25.49 -21.57 -12.18
C HIS A 70 -24.27 -22.29 -11.59
N TYR A 71 -23.05 -21.76 -11.75
CA TYR A 71 -21.86 -22.26 -11.06
C TYR A 71 -22.02 -22.14 -9.55
N LEU A 72 -22.82 -21.22 -9.03
CA LEU A 72 -22.99 -21.03 -7.58
C LEU A 72 -23.96 -22.04 -6.92
N ARG A 73 -24.71 -22.85 -7.68
CA ARG A 73 -25.77 -23.72 -7.12
C ARG A 73 -25.28 -24.85 -6.21
N GLY A 74 -24.07 -25.37 -6.44
CA GLY A 74 -23.55 -26.53 -5.70
C GLY A 74 -22.98 -26.17 -4.33
N ASP A 75 -21.92 -25.36 -4.32
CA ASP A 75 -21.26 -24.88 -3.09
C ASP A 75 -21.02 -23.37 -3.21
N PRO A 76 -22.03 -22.54 -2.91
CA PRO A 76 -21.93 -21.09 -3.07
C PRO A 76 -20.81 -20.50 -2.22
N LYS A 77 -20.62 -21.01 -1.00
CA LYS A 77 -19.65 -20.47 -0.04
C LYS A 77 -18.22 -20.63 -0.55
N ARG A 78 -17.83 -21.84 -0.93
CA ARG A 78 -16.48 -22.11 -1.44
C ARG A 78 -16.21 -21.35 -2.72
N ARG A 79 -17.19 -21.24 -3.61
CA ARG A 79 -17.04 -20.57 -4.91
C ARG A 79 -16.93 -19.05 -4.77
N VAL A 80 -17.73 -18.45 -3.90
CA VAL A 80 -17.57 -17.02 -3.55
C VAL A 80 -16.21 -16.77 -2.92
N SER A 81 -15.74 -17.63 -2.01
CA SER A 81 -14.39 -17.52 -1.45
C SER A 81 -13.30 -17.57 -2.53
N ALA A 82 -13.42 -18.47 -3.51
CA ALA A 82 -12.45 -18.56 -4.61
C ALA A 82 -12.41 -17.28 -5.48
N VAL A 83 -13.56 -16.66 -5.74
CA VAL A 83 -13.62 -15.36 -6.44
C VAL A 83 -12.96 -14.27 -5.61
N ILE A 84 -13.25 -14.19 -4.31
CA ILE A 84 -12.64 -13.22 -3.39
C ILE A 84 -11.12 -13.38 -3.38
N ASP A 85 -10.61 -14.60 -3.29
CA ASP A 85 -9.17 -14.86 -3.25
C ASP A 85 -8.49 -14.55 -4.59
N THR A 86 -9.18 -14.79 -5.70
CA THR A 86 -8.73 -14.35 -7.03
C THR A 86 -8.59 -12.84 -7.12
N ILE A 87 -9.63 -12.10 -6.69
CA ILE A 87 -9.61 -10.63 -6.66
C ILE A 87 -8.48 -10.12 -5.76
N ARG A 88 -8.33 -10.69 -4.56
CA ARG A 88 -7.26 -10.31 -3.63
C ARG A 88 -5.88 -10.51 -4.25
N ARG A 89 -5.64 -11.64 -4.90
CA ARG A 89 -4.38 -11.94 -5.58
C ARG A 89 -4.09 -10.94 -6.70
N LEU A 90 -5.07 -10.67 -7.56
CA LEU A 90 -4.93 -9.71 -8.67
C LEU A 90 -4.63 -8.29 -8.17
N VAL A 91 -5.40 -7.82 -7.19
CA VAL A 91 -5.20 -6.49 -6.60
C VAL A 91 -3.85 -6.39 -5.89
N ASN A 92 -3.44 -7.43 -5.15
CA ASN A 92 -2.13 -7.42 -4.49
C ASN A 92 -0.98 -7.41 -5.50
N ALA A 93 -1.09 -8.17 -6.60
CA ALA A 93 -0.09 -8.20 -7.66
C ALA A 93 0.02 -6.84 -8.37
N ASP A 94 -1.11 -6.20 -8.70
CA ASP A 94 -1.14 -4.85 -9.28
C ASP A 94 -0.52 -3.80 -8.34
N LEU A 95 -0.88 -3.84 -7.06
CA LEU A 95 -0.31 -2.92 -6.06
C LEU A 95 1.19 -3.15 -5.88
N GLN A 96 1.65 -4.41 -5.84
CA GLN A 96 3.08 -4.72 -5.77
C GLN A 96 3.81 -4.20 -7.01
N SER A 97 3.26 -4.42 -8.21
CA SER A 97 3.82 -3.91 -9.45
C SER A 97 3.92 -2.37 -9.45
N LYS A 98 2.96 -1.66 -8.86
CA LYS A 98 3.02 -0.20 -8.71
C LYS A 98 4.10 0.25 -7.71
N VAL A 99 4.27 -0.48 -6.60
CA VAL A 99 5.34 -0.22 -5.62
C VAL A 99 6.72 -0.45 -6.25
N ASP A 100 6.86 -1.52 -7.03
CA ASP A 100 8.13 -1.87 -7.67
C ASP A 100 8.44 -0.96 -8.87
N GLY A 101 7.42 -0.56 -9.63
CA GLY A 101 7.57 0.31 -10.79
C GLY A 101 7.83 1.78 -10.44
N TRP A 102 7.24 2.29 -9.35
CA TRP A 102 7.32 3.73 -9.06
C TRP A 102 8.54 4.07 -8.20
N SER A 103 9.46 4.87 -8.75
CA SER A 103 10.71 5.32 -8.10
C SER A 103 10.50 5.94 -6.71
N ARG A 104 9.40 6.67 -6.51
CA ARG A 104 9.05 7.35 -5.26
C ARG A 104 8.65 6.40 -4.13
N LEU A 105 8.25 5.18 -4.45
CA LEU A 105 7.88 4.15 -3.47
C LEU A 105 9.06 3.22 -3.14
N ALA A 106 10.29 3.60 -3.47
CA ALA A 106 11.47 2.77 -3.25
C ALA A 106 11.61 2.31 -1.78
N LEU A 107 11.26 3.16 -0.80
CA LEU A 107 11.28 2.81 0.62
C LEU A 107 10.25 1.75 1.04
N LEU A 108 9.23 1.49 0.21
CA LEU A 108 8.24 0.42 0.44
C LEU A 108 8.65 -0.92 -0.18
N ARG A 109 9.63 -0.92 -1.11
CA ARG A 109 10.05 -2.13 -1.82
C ARG A 109 10.73 -3.09 -0.88
N GLY A 110 10.27 -4.35 -0.85
CA GLY A 110 10.80 -5.40 0.01
C GLY A 110 10.71 -5.10 1.52
N ARG A 111 9.93 -4.08 1.93
CA ARG A 111 9.83 -3.68 3.33
C ARG A 111 9.20 -4.79 4.15
N ARG A 112 10.00 -5.36 5.06
CA ARG A 112 9.56 -6.42 5.98
C ARG A 112 8.84 -5.83 7.19
N GLU A 113 7.70 -6.41 7.53
CA GLU A 113 6.94 -6.11 8.73
C GLU A 113 7.08 -7.24 9.75
N PRO A 114 7.25 -6.90 11.03
CA PRO A 114 7.19 -7.89 12.09
C PRO A 114 5.78 -8.50 12.15
N GLN A 115 5.73 -9.83 12.23
CA GLN A 115 4.49 -10.56 12.50
C GLN A 115 4.37 -10.82 13.99
N LYS A 116 3.14 -11.06 14.48
CA LYS A 116 2.90 -11.44 15.87
C LYS A 116 3.59 -12.78 16.19
N GLU A 117 3.56 -13.68 15.22
CA GLU A 117 4.11 -15.04 15.28
C GLU A 117 4.85 -15.31 13.97
N GLY A 118 6.06 -15.89 14.06
CA GLY A 118 6.87 -16.26 12.89
C GLY A 118 7.79 -15.15 12.34
N PRO A 119 8.47 -15.44 11.21
CA PRO A 119 9.42 -14.51 10.60
C PRO A 119 8.73 -13.28 10.02
N SER A 120 9.50 -12.21 9.84
CA SER A 120 9.01 -10.99 9.19
C SER A 120 8.65 -11.25 7.72
N THR A 121 7.54 -10.66 7.28
CA THR A 121 7.02 -10.83 5.90
C THR A 121 6.95 -9.48 5.21
N SER A 122 6.91 -9.45 3.87
CA SER A 122 6.79 -8.20 3.09
C SER A 122 5.38 -8.07 2.49
N PRO A 123 4.32 -7.86 3.29
CA PRO A 123 2.97 -7.74 2.76
C PRO A 123 2.81 -6.42 1.99
N VAL A 124 2.17 -6.52 0.82
CA VAL A 124 1.77 -5.36 0.01
C VAL A 124 0.80 -4.47 0.78
N ARG A 125 -0.20 -5.10 1.42
CA ARG A 125 -1.28 -4.46 2.16
C ARG A 125 -1.27 -4.92 3.60
N CYS A 126 -0.83 -4.06 4.51
CA CYS A 126 -0.98 -4.28 5.94
C CYS A 126 -1.00 -2.96 6.70
N LEU A 127 -1.47 -3.01 7.95
CA LEU A 127 -1.21 -1.95 8.91
C LEU A 127 0.28 -2.01 9.27
N ARG A 128 1.04 -0.97 8.92
CA ARG A 128 2.49 -0.93 9.17
C ARG A 128 2.79 -0.79 10.66
N HIS A 129 3.85 -1.44 11.14
CA HIS A 129 4.15 -1.50 12.58
C HIS A 129 4.41 -0.12 13.23
N TYR A 130 4.97 0.84 12.49
CA TYR A 130 5.20 2.18 13.02
C TYR A 130 3.89 2.89 13.38
N LEU A 131 2.76 2.54 12.74
CA LEU A 131 1.47 3.18 13.03
C LEU A 131 0.96 2.84 14.43
N THR A 132 1.41 1.72 15.01
CA THR A 132 1.05 1.31 16.37
C THR A 132 2.10 1.73 17.40
N ARG A 133 3.37 1.87 16.98
CA ARG A 133 4.48 2.22 17.88
C ARG A 133 4.65 3.72 18.07
N VAL A 134 4.44 4.50 17.02
CA VAL A 134 4.61 5.96 17.06
C VAL A 134 3.35 6.58 17.63
N THR A 135 3.45 7.13 18.84
CA THR A 135 2.32 7.71 19.59
C THR A 135 1.83 9.03 18.99
N ALA A 136 2.75 9.88 18.53
CA ALA A 136 2.43 11.17 17.92
C ALA A 136 1.82 11.00 16.51
N ALA A 137 0.62 11.57 16.32
CA ALA A 137 -0.10 11.49 15.05
C ALA A 137 0.60 12.23 13.90
N SER A 138 1.24 13.36 14.21
CA SER A 138 2.06 14.13 13.27
C SER A 138 3.21 13.28 12.73
N HIS A 139 3.93 12.58 13.61
CA HIS A 139 5.05 11.71 13.21
C HIS A 139 4.59 10.54 12.36
N ARG A 140 3.47 9.88 12.70
CA ARG A 140 2.87 8.84 11.85
C ARG A 140 2.57 9.36 10.45
N THR A 141 1.97 10.55 10.36
CA THR A 141 1.64 11.18 9.07
C THR A 141 2.89 11.48 8.27
N SER A 142 3.92 12.06 8.90
CA SER A 142 5.20 12.35 8.25
C SER A 142 5.89 11.08 7.75
N LEU A 143 5.89 10.01 8.54
CA LEU A 143 6.44 8.71 8.14
C LEU A 143 5.64 8.08 6.99
N THR A 144 4.31 8.12 7.02
CA THR A 144 3.48 7.64 5.91
C THR A 144 3.79 8.41 4.62
N ARG A 145 3.85 9.74 4.70
CA ARG A 145 4.21 10.59 3.55
C ARG A 145 5.60 10.26 3.04
N LEU A 146 6.55 10.03 3.94
CA LEU A 146 7.92 9.67 3.60
C LEU A 146 7.96 8.36 2.82
N LEU A 147 7.36 7.31 3.39
CA LEU A 147 7.33 5.98 2.78
C LEU A 147 6.57 5.94 1.46
N CYS A 148 5.45 6.66 1.37
CA CYS A 148 4.64 6.73 0.15
C CYS A 148 5.19 7.74 -0.87
N GLY A 149 6.39 8.29 -0.65
CA GLY A 149 7.00 9.25 -1.55
C GLY A 149 6.24 10.58 -1.68
N ASP A 150 5.22 10.83 -0.84
CA ASP A 150 4.47 12.09 -0.71
C ASP A 150 5.25 13.14 0.11
N THR A 151 6.47 12.81 0.48
CA THR A 151 7.45 13.82 0.86
C THR A 151 7.89 14.55 -0.40
N THR A 152 7.19 15.62 -0.73
CA THR A 152 7.82 16.77 -1.38
C THR A 152 8.30 17.74 -0.30
N PRO A 153 9.43 17.52 0.40
CA PRO A 153 10.18 18.66 0.84
C PRO A 153 10.56 19.43 -0.43
N VAL A 154 10.45 20.75 -0.36
CA VAL A 154 10.84 21.66 -1.44
C VAL A 154 12.26 21.36 -1.93
N THR A 155 13.11 20.75 -1.11
CA THR A 155 14.46 20.29 -1.46
C THR A 155 14.54 19.16 -2.50
N PHE A 156 13.47 18.37 -2.72
CA PHE A 156 13.41 17.43 -3.86
C PHE A 156 12.84 18.08 -5.13
N ARG A 157 12.25 19.28 -5.03
CA ARG A 157 11.99 20.16 -6.17
C ARG A 157 13.29 20.85 -6.55
N ALA A 158 14.20 20.12 -7.18
CA ALA A 158 15.44 20.69 -7.69
C ALA A 158 15.24 21.65 -8.88
N SER A 159 14.01 22.01 -9.24
CA SER A 159 13.77 23.03 -10.25
C SER A 159 12.50 23.85 -9.93
N PRO A 160 12.62 25.17 -9.77
CA PRO A 160 11.48 26.09 -9.73
C PRO A 160 10.59 26.00 -10.98
N ALA A 161 11.12 25.46 -12.09
CA ALA A 161 10.46 25.44 -13.39
C ALA A 161 9.45 24.28 -13.57
N SER A 162 9.56 23.21 -12.80
CA SER A 162 8.65 22.06 -12.91
C SER A 162 7.69 22.01 -11.73
N ARG A 163 6.41 22.34 -11.96
CA ARG A 163 5.33 22.10 -10.99
C ARG A 163 4.94 20.61 -10.88
N GLY A 164 5.59 19.73 -11.64
CA GLY A 164 5.31 18.30 -11.69
C GLY A 164 6.46 17.44 -11.15
N PRO A 165 6.19 16.17 -10.83
CA PRO A 165 7.24 15.17 -10.63
C PRO A 165 8.15 15.12 -11.87
N LEU A 166 9.45 14.94 -11.68
CA LEU A 166 10.34 14.60 -12.78
C LEU A 166 9.87 13.26 -13.38
N PRO A 167 9.90 13.08 -14.71
CA PRO A 167 9.71 11.77 -15.32
C PRO A 167 10.75 10.78 -14.79
N ASP A 168 10.37 9.50 -14.65
CA ASP A 168 11.22 8.47 -14.02
C ASP A 168 12.62 8.37 -14.68
N VAL A 169 12.71 8.62 -15.99
CA VAL A 169 13.97 8.62 -16.75
C VAL A 169 14.97 9.67 -16.25
N GLU A 170 14.49 10.83 -15.83
CA GLU A 170 15.34 11.91 -15.30
C GLU A 170 15.73 11.66 -13.85
N TRP A 171 14.87 10.98 -13.07
CA TRP A 171 15.14 10.65 -11.68
C TRP A 171 16.41 9.81 -11.53
N HIS A 172 16.58 8.79 -12.38
CA HIS A 172 17.75 7.90 -12.35
C HIS A 172 19.08 8.59 -12.71
N ARG A 173 19.04 9.79 -13.31
CA ARG A 173 20.23 10.56 -13.66
C ARG A 173 20.56 11.64 -12.63
N LYS A 174 19.63 11.92 -11.71
CA LYS A 174 19.81 12.95 -10.70
C LYS A 174 20.88 12.50 -9.71
N LYS A 175 21.97 13.24 -9.63
CA LYS A 175 22.98 13.05 -8.60
C LYS A 175 22.45 13.53 -7.25
N CYS A 176 22.90 12.89 -6.18
CA CYS A 176 22.61 13.24 -4.81
C CYS A 176 23.05 14.67 -4.53
N ARG A 177 22.10 15.52 -4.16
CA ARG A 177 22.36 16.93 -3.81
C ARG A 177 23.37 17.13 -2.66
N SER A 178 23.57 16.11 -1.84
CA SER A 178 24.48 16.16 -0.71
C SER A 178 25.92 15.80 -1.12
N CYS A 179 26.12 14.69 -1.83
CA CYS A 179 27.47 14.18 -2.12
C CYS A 179 27.93 14.38 -3.58
N ASP A 180 27.02 14.68 -4.51
CA ASP A 180 27.23 14.76 -5.98
C ASP A 180 27.87 13.51 -6.64
N ARG A 181 27.94 12.39 -5.91
CA ARG A 181 28.62 11.16 -6.35
C ARG A 181 27.65 10.05 -6.75
N HIS A 182 26.60 9.85 -5.96
CA HIS A 182 25.63 8.77 -6.16
C HIS A 182 24.32 9.27 -6.75
N ILE A 183 23.48 8.36 -7.27
CA ILE A 183 22.11 8.69 -7.67
C ILE A 183 21.32 9.13 -6.43
N GLU A 184 20.53 10.18 -6.58
CA GLU A 184 19.64 10.68 -5.54
C GLU A 184 18.46 9.72 -5.35
N THR A 185 18.56 8.84 -4.37
CA THR A 185 17.41 8.05 -3.90
C THR A 185 17.03 8.44 -2.47
N PRO A 186 15.77 8.24 -2.05
CA PRO A 186 15.36 8.45 -0.66
C PRO A 186 16.22 7.63 0.32
N GLU A 187 16.57 6.40 -0.02
CA GLU A 187 17.47 5.54 0.76
C GLU A 187 18.83 6.21 0.92
N HIS A 188 19.41 6.68 -0.19
CA HIS A 188 20.73 7.28 -0.15
C HIS A 188 20.73 8.56 0.68
N ILE A 189 19.89 9.55 0.36
CA ILE A 189 19.87 10.83 1.09
C ILE A 189 19.59 10.65 2.58
N LEU A 190 18.62 9.80 2.93
CA LEU A 190 18.14 9.74 4.31
C LEU A 190 18.92 8.76 5.16
N LEU A 191 19.48 7.69 4.57
CA LEU A 191 20.02 6.56 5.31
C LEU A 191 21.46 6.17 4.94
N GLN A 192 22.07 6.70 3.87
CA GLN A 192 23.42 6.26 3.43
C GLN A 192 24.39 7.39 3.09
N CYS A 193 23.91 8.60 2.84
CA CYS A 193 24.76 9.71 2.42
C CYS A 193 25.50 10.28 3.63
N ASP A 194 26.82 10.16 3.63
CA ASP A 194 27.69 10.61 4.73
C ASP A 194 28.48 11.88 4.37
N LEU A 195 28.63 12.17 3.08
CA LEU A 195 29.54 13.20 2.57
C LEU A 195 28.94 14.62 2.46
N GLY A 196 27.64 14.78 2.71
CA GLY A 196 26.98 16.09 2.61
C GLY A 196 25.64 16.16 3.33
N GLY A 197 25.46 15.31 4.34
CA GLY A 197 24.36 15.42 5.29
C GLY A 197 24.68 16.44 6.37
N ASP A 198 23.66 16.92 7.07
CA ASP A 198 23.84 17.61 8.34
C ASP A 198 24.64 16.70 9.30
N PRO A 199 25.77 17.16 9.89
CA PRO A 199 26.58 16.35 10.77
C PRO A 199 25.79 15.77 11.94
N GLU A 200 24.73 16.45 12.41
CA GLU A 200 23.84 15.92 13.45
C GLU A 200 23.05 14.71 12.95
N ILE A 201 22.58 14.72 11.70
CA ILE A 201 21.86 13.60 11.09
C ILE A 201 22.81 12.42 10.89
N VAL A 202 24.05 12.67 10.44
CA VAL A 202 25.05 11.62 10.27
C VAL A 202 25.39 10.97 11.61
N ALA A 203 25.62 11.77 12.66
CA ALA A 203 25.88 11.29 14.00
C ALA A 203 24.68 10.51 14.58
N ALA A 204 23.45 11.04 14.45
CA ALA A 204 22.24 10.37 14.91
C ALA A 204 22.01 9.03 14.20
N ARG A 205 22.32 8.96 12.90
CA ARG A 205 22.27 7.71 12.12
C ARG A 205 23.28 6.70 12.63
N ALA A 206 24.53 7.11 12.85
CA ALA A 206 25.57 6.23 13.39
C ALA A 206 25.15 5.64 14.76
N LEU A 207 24.67 6.49 15.68
CA LEU A 207 24.15 6.04 16.98
C LEU A 207 22.98 5.07 16.84
N PHE A 208 22.05 5.35 15.91
CA PHE A 208 20.93 4.46 15.65
C PHE A 208 21.38 3.11 15.09
N LEU A 209 22.31 3.09 14.13
CA LEU A 209 22.83 1.87 13.53
C LEU A 209 23.61 1.03 14.55
N ASP A 210 24.41 1.66 15.41
CA ASP A 210 25.10 0.99 16.51
C ASP A 210 24.09 0.35 17.47
N ALA A 211 23.09 1.11 17.92
CA ALA A 211 22.03 0.59 18.78
C ALA A 211 21.25 -0.56 18.11
N MET A 212 20.96 -0.45 16.81
CA MET A 212 20.27 -1.50 16.06
C MET A 212 21.13 -2.74 15.90
N SER A 213 22.44 -2.61 15.64
CA SER A 213 23.35 -3.76 15.49
C SER A 213 23.40 -4.66 16.72
N LEU A 214 23.18 -4.09 17.91
CA LEU A 214 23.10 -4.81 19.19
C LEU A 214 21.79 -5.62 19.34
N HIS A 215 20.70 -5.16 18.75
CA HIS A 215 19.36 -5.75 18.93
C HIS A 215 18.90 -6.59 17.73
N PHE A 216 19.36 -6.24 16.54
CA PHE A 216 19.03 -6.88 15.28
C PHE A 216 20.32 -6.90 14.46
N PRO A 217 21.01 -8.05 14.33
CA PRO A 217 22.14 -8.13 13.43
C PRO A 217 21.66 -7.72 12.05
N LEU A 218 22.05 -6.52 11.60
CA LEU A 218 21.75 -6.06 10.27
C LEU A 218 22.34 -7.09 9.31
N PRO A 219 21.67 -7.44 8.21
CA PRO A 219 22.29 -8.26 7.17
C PRO A 219 23.58 -7.55 6.79
N ARG A 220 24.72 -8.11 7.23
CA ARG A 220 26.03 -7.64 6.79
C ARG A 220 26.02 -7.79 5.29
N ASP A 221 26.30 -6.68 4.62
CA ASP A 221 26.55 -6.51 3.19
C ASP A 221 26.01 -7.63 2.30
N ARG A 222 25.03 -7.28 1.45
CA ARG A 222 24.90 -8.04 0.20
C ARG A 222 26.28 -7.97 -0.44
N ASP A 223 26.95 -9.13 -0.54
CA ASP A 223 28.14 -9.27 -1.36
C ASP A 223 27.88 -8.54 -2.69
N PRO A 224 28.81 -7.69 -3.17
CA PRO A 224 28.64 -6.94 -4.41
C PRO A 224 28.68 -7.83 -5.67
N GLY A 225 28.37 -9.13 -5.57
CA GLY A 225 28.50 -10.14 -6.62
C GLY A 225 27.23 -10.96 -6.87
N GLY A 226 26.06 -10.31 -6.99
CA GLY A 226 24.80 -10.95 -7.39
C GLY A 226 24.06 -10.17 -8.46
#